data_AF-A0A1C4BGN5-F1
#
_entry.id   AF-A0A1C4BGN5-F1
#
_cell.length_a   1.000
_cell.length_b   1.000
_cell.length_c   1.000
_cell.angle_alpha   90.00
_cell.angle_beta   90.00
_cell.angle_gamma   90.00
#
_symmetry.space_group_name_H-M   'P 1'
#
loop_
_entity.id
_entity.type
_entity.pdbx_description
1 polymer ?
#
loop_
_entity_poly.entity_id
_entity_poly.type
_entity_poly.pdbx_seq_one_letter_code
_entity_poly.pdbx_strand_id
1 'polypeptide(L)'
;MALVKASLKLFGGDTVVVRCSESCHIHLMSEKTQSSHAQTDILSVQNRANAYLAVPYSGIWNVLIDSHSQSLEHSISYVAA
;
A
#
# COMPACT_ATOMS: atom_id res chain seq x y z
N MET A 1 -16.26 -6.58 -6.86
CA MET A 1 -15.25 -5.97 -5.96
C MET A 1 -13.94 -6.67 -6.24
N ALA A 2 -12.89 -5.90 -6.53
CA ALA A 2 -11.54 -6.41 -6.72
C ALA A 2 -10.67 -5.97 -5.54
N LEU A 3 -10.04 -6.95 -4.89
CA LEU A 3 -9.05 -6.72 -3.84
C LEU A 3 -7.68 -7.16 -4.34
N VAL A 4 -6.74 -6.24 -4.36
CA VAL A 4 -5.34 -6.50 -4.72
C VAL A 4 -4.50 -6.46 -3.46
N LYS A 5 -3.57 -7.42 -3.31
CA LYS A 5 -2.54 -7.41 -2.28
C LYS A 5 -1.17 -7.64 -2.91
N ALA A 6 -0.22 -6.75 -2.60
CA ALA A 6 1.18 -6.93 -2.93
C ALA A 6 2.04 -6.74 -1.68
N SER A 7 3.06 -7.57 -1.50
CA SER A 7 4.00 -7.48 -0.38
C SER A 7 5.37 -7.06 -0.90
N LEU A 8 5.94 -6.01 -0.33
CA LEU A 8 7.18 -5.39 -0.78
C LEU A 8 8.13 -5.25 0.41
N LYS A 9 9.41 -5.58 0.19
CA LYS A 9 10.48 -5.21 1.12
C LYS A 9 10.97 -3.81 0.75
N LEU A 10 10.75 -2.85 1.63
CA LEU A 10 11.02 -1.43 1.39
C LEU A 10 11.94 -0.87 2.48
N PHE A 11 12.67 0.19 2.14
CA PHE A 11 13.50 0.94 3.06
C PHE A 11 12.78 2.20 3.54
N GLY A 12 13.11 2.65 4.75
CA GLY A 12 12.62 3.93 5.28
C GLY A 12 13.05 5.07 4.36
N GLY A 13 12.09 5.88 3.93
CA GLY A 13 12.27 6.95 2.95
C GLY A 13 11.80 6.60 1.54
N ASP A 14 11.73 5.30 1.18
CA ASP A 14 11.20 4.89 -0.13
C ASP A 14 9.77 5.42 -0.31
N THR A 15 9.39 5.71 -1.55
CA THR A 15 8.02 6.14 -1.86
C THR A 15 7.32 5.09 -2.69
N VAL A 16 6.23 4.52 -2.15
CA VAL A 16 5.33 3.64 -2.89
C VAL A 16 4.40 4.49 -3.74
N VAL A 17 4.34 4.19 -5.03
CA VAL A 17 3.46 4.84 -6.01
C VAL A 17 2.43 3.83 -6.48
N VAL A 18 1.16 4.13 -6.20
CA VAL A 18 0.02 3.32 -6.62
C VAL A 18 -0.79 4.11 -7.62
N ARG A 19 -1.13 3.49 -8.75
CA ARG A 19 -2.09 4.02 -9.73
C ARG A 19 -3.18 3.00 -9.99
N CYS A 20 -4.41 3.47 -10.05
CA CYS A 20 -5.63 2.73 -10.35
C CYS A 20 -6.31 3.40 -11.56
N SER A 21 -7.00 2.63 -12.40
CA SER A 21 -7.84 3.18 -13.48
C SER A 21 -9.05 3.96 -12.96
N GLU A 22 -9.50 3.67 -11.74
CA GLU A 22 -10.64 4.29 -11.07
C GLU A 22 -10.31 4.67 -9.61
N SER A 23 -11.20 5.39 -8.94
CA SER A 23 -11.06 5.68 -7.51
C SER A 23 -11.05 4.40 -6.67
N CYS A 24 -9.97 4.19 -5.93
CA CYS A 24 -9.75 3.03 -5.09
C CYS A 24 -9.40 3.47 -3.64
N HIS A 25 -9.49 2.54 -2.70
CA HIS A 25 -8.98 2.67 -1.34
C HIS A 25 -7.64 1.96 -1.27
N ILE A 26 -6.59 2.70 -0.93
CA ILE A 26 -5.21 2.22 -0.94
C ILE A 26 -4.72 2.22 0.50
N HIS A 27 -4.23 1.07 0.95
CA HIS A 27 -3.63 0.90 2.27
C HIS A 27 -2.20 0.40 2.15
N LEU A 28 -1.29 0.97 2.91
CA LEU A 28 0.08 0.50 3.08
C LEU A 28 0.23 0.09 4.56
N MET A 29 0.42 -1.21 4.79
CA MET A 29 0.42 -1.82 6.12
C MET A 29 1.76 -2.45 6.44
N SER A 30 2.35 -2.11 7.59
CA SER A 30 3.59 -2.74 8.04
C SER A 30 3.34 -4.21 8.40
N GLU A 31 4.17 -5.13 7.92
CA GLU A 31 4.16 -6.51 8.43
C GLU A 31 5.00 -6.57 9.71
N LYS A 32 4.37 -6.90 10.84
CA LYS A 32 5.06 -7.00 12.14
C LYS A 32 5.45 -8.45 12.43
N THR A 33 6.69 -8.65 12.87
CA THR A 33 7.17 -9.93 13.39
C THR A 33 6.56 -10.20 14.77
N GLN A 34 5.47 -10.97 14.81
CA GLN A 34 4.98 -11.84 15.92
C GLN A 34 5.15 -11.41 17.41
N SER A 35 5.34 -10.14 17.75
CA SER A 35 5.24 -9.67 19.13
C SER A 35 3.84 -9.12 19.38
N SER A 36 3.11 -9.84 20.23
CA SER A 36 1.65 -9.85 20.44
C SER A 36 0.98 -8.53 20.89
N HIS A 37 1.69 -7.40 20.88
CA HIS A 37 1.17 -6.09 21.33
C HIS A 37 1.57 -4.89 20.46
N ALA A 38 2.17 -5.10 19.28
CA ALA A 38 2.54 -3.99 18.41
C ALA A 38 1.37 -3.63 17.45
N GLN A 39 0.78 -2.43 17.64
CA GLN A 39 -0.27 -1.87 16.76
C GLN A 39 0.22 -1.79 15.31
N THR A 40 -0.38 -2.51 14.35
CA THR A 40 0.00 -2.44 12.93
C THR A 40 -0.06 -1.01 12.40
N ASP A 41 1.02 -0.52 11.80
CA ASP A 41 1.03 0.81 11.20
C ASP A 41 0.35 0.74 9.84
N ILE A 42 -0.67 1.58 9.65
CA ILE A 42 -1.47 1.64 8.43
C ILE A 42 -1.50 3.08 7.94
N LEU A 43 -0.95 3.29 6.75
CA LEU A 43 -1.14 4.52 5.99
C LEU A 43 -2.24 4.26 4.96
N SER A 44 -3.21 5.16 4.85
CA SER A 44 -4.33 4.95 3.94
C SER A 44 -4.68 6.19 3.15
N VAL A 45 -5.08 5.98 1.90
CA VAL A 45 -5.58 7.01 1.00
C VAL A 45 -6.89 6.49 0.44
N GLN A 46 -7.96 7.24 0.64
CA GLN A 46 -9.30 6.86 0.23
C GLN A 46 -9.76 7.68 -0.98
N ASN A 47 -10.57 7.04 -1.83
CA ASN A 47 -11.22 7.64 -2.99
C ASN A 47 -10.24 8.41 -3.90
N ARG A 48 -9.11 7.77 -4.24
CA ARG A 48 -8.12 8.33 -5.16
C ARG A 48 -7.73 7.27 -6.20
N ALA A 49 -7.49 7.72 -7.42
CA ALA A 49 -6.91 6.90 -8.47
C ALA A 49 -5.37 6.82 -8.37
N ASN A 50 -4.72 7.75 -7.64
CA ASN A 50 -3.28 7.78 -7.48
C ASN A 50 -2.90 8.06 -6.03
N ALA A 51 -1.89 7.37 -5.51
CA ALA A 51 -1.34 7.62 -4.17
C ALA A 51 0.19 7.54 -4.19
N TYR A 52 0.81 8.38 -3.37
CA TYR A 52 2.24 8.43 -3.09
C TYR A 52 2.40 8.29 -1.58
N LEU A 53 2.97 7.18 -1.13
CA LEU A 53 3.07 6.81 0.27
C LEU A 53 4.54 6.67 0.63
N ALA A 54 5.05 7.62 1.40
CA ALA A 54 6.39 7.55 1.95
C ALA A 54 6.45 6.46 3.03
N VAL A 55 7.44 5.58 2.92
CA VAL A 55 7.67 4.47 3.83
C VAL A 55 8.34 5.00 5.10
N PRO A 56 7.69 4.92 6.28
CA PRO A 56 8.22 5.51 7.50
C PRO A 56 9.50 4.83 8.02
N TYR A 57 9.64 3.53 7.79
CA TYR A 57 10.76 2.72 8.25
C TYR A 57 10.94 1.46 7.41
N SER A 58 12.15 0.94 7.39
CA SER A 58 12.50 -0.26 6.62
C SER A 58 11.78 -1.49 7.15
N GLY A 59 11.24 -2.31 6.25
CA GLY A 59 10.50 -3.50 6.62
C GLY A 59 9.76 -4.13 5.44
N ILE A 60 8.95 -5.14 5.74
CA ILE A 60 7.99 -5.65 4.76
C ILE A 60 6.70 -4.85 4.91
N TRP A 61 6.19 -4.36 3.79
CA TRP A 61 4.97 -3.59 3.73
C TRP A 61 4.00 -4.23 2.74
N ASN A 62 2.75 -4.34 3.15
CA ASN A 62 1.65 -4.84 2.32
C ASN A 62 0.89 -3.66 1.74
N VAL A 63 0.83 -3.59 0.41
CA VAL A 63 -0.05 -2.67 -0.32
C VAL A 63 -1.36 -3.40 -0.58
N LEU A 64 -2.46 -2.86 -0.05
CA LEU A 64 -3.81 -3.31 -0.34
C LEU A 64 -4.52 -2.26 -1.18
N ILE A 65 -5.18 -2.69 -2.25
CA ILE A 65 -6.05 -1.85 -3.08
C ILE A 65 -7.43 -2.48 -3.07
N ASP A 66 -8.39 -1.76 -2.52
CA ASP A 66 -9.80 -2.12 -2.53
C ASP A 66 -10.55 -1.21 -3.52
N SER A 67 -11.28 -1.82 -4.45
CA SER A 67 -12.14 -1.09 -5.37
C SER A 67 -13.49 -1.78 -5.54
N HIS A 68 -14.50 -0.95 -5.83
CA HIS A 68 -15.84 -1.41 -6.14
C HIS A 68 -15.95 -2.02 -7.55
N SER A 69 -14.97 -1.78 -8.43
CA SER A 69 -14.90 -2.31 -9.79
C SER A 69 -14.38 -3.75 -9.82
N GLN A 70 -14.85 -4.56 -10.77
CA GLN A 70 -14.34 -5.93 -10.99
C GLN A 70 -13.16 -5.98 -11.96
N SER A 71 -13.00 -4.95 -12.80
CA SER A 71 -11.97 -4.85 -13.84
C SER A 71 -10.96 -3.75 -13.53
N LEU A 72 -10.54 -3.66 -12.27
CA LEU A 72 -9.59 -2.63 -11.83
C LEU A 72 -8.20 -2.87 -12.44
N GLU A 73 -7.81 -2.01 -13.37
CA GLU A 73 -6.40 -1.91 -13.79
C GLU A 73 -5.63 -1.14 -12.73
N HIS A 74 -4.49 -1.68 -12.32
CA HIS A 74 -3.67 -1.08 -11.28
C HIS A 74 -2.19 -1.28 -11.57
N SER A 75 -1.37 -0.41 -10.98
CA SER A 75 0.08 -0.55 -10.94
C SER A 75 0.60 -0.17 -9.56
N ILE A 76 1.58 -0.93 -9.09
CA ILE A 76 2.27 -0.69 -7.83
C ILE A 76 3.76 -0.62 -8.18
N SER A 77 4.37 0.50 -7.86
CA SER A 77 5.81 0.73 -8.05
C SER A 77 6.37 1.43 -6.82
N TYR A 78 7.70 1.49 -6.71
CA TYR A 78 8.35 2.26 -5.67
C TYR A 78 9.54 3.03 -6.24
N VAL A 79 9.84 4.16 -5.62
CA VAL A 79 11.02 4.98 -5.89
C VAL A 79 11.88 4.95 -4.64
N ALA A 80 13.14 4.53 -4.79
CA ALA A 80 14.10 4.56 -3.71
C ALA A 80 14.41 6.02 -3.30
N ALA A 81 14.66 6.23 -2.01
CA ALA A 81 15.11 7.53 -1.48
C ALA A 81 16.52 7.92 -1.96
#